data_AF-A0A2Z3HBL3-F1
#
_entry.id   AF-A0A2Z3HBL3-F1
#
_cell.length_a   1.000
_cell.length_b   1.000
_cell.length_c   1.000
_cell.angle_alpha   90.00
_cell.angle_beta   90.00
_cell.angle_gamma   90.00
#
_symmetry.space_group_name_H-M   'P 1'
#
loop_
_entity.id
_entity.type
_entity.pdbx_description
1 polymer ?
#
loop_
_entity_poly.entity_id
_entity_poly.type
_entity_poly.pdbx_seq_one_letter_code
_entity_poly.pdbx_strand_id
1 'polypeptide(L)'
;MTTADDRYLPGSPSKRLLTSVRRTLKGYGMRPHNLTLWRDTWAWALAVRNSYLFHQRWPNANEIAAQYVTLLLADMRATPGFRLPFRATEKQTPAVQARLAAAAGRALPGAQTTEPKLLPPAEPPAA
;
A
#
# COMPACT_ATOMS: atom_id res chain seq x y z
N MET A 1 -22.62 -2.22 9.19
CA MET A 1 -21.47 -1.63 8.47
C MET A 1 -20.19 -2.16 9.10
N THR A 2 -19.56 -3.16 8.47
CA THR A 2 -18.36 -3.84 8.97
C THR A 2 -17.13 -2.96 8.77
N THR A 3 -16.53 -2.50 9.87
CA THR A 3 -15.22 -1.86 9.85
C THR A 3 -14.18 -2.93 9.51
N ALA A 4 -13.11 -2.58 8.79
CA ALA A 4 -12.06 -3.54 8.42
C ALA A 4 -11.63 -4.41 9.63
N ASP A 5 -11.61 -5.75 9.48
CA ASP A 5 -11.38 -6.71 10.57
C ASP A 5 -9.94 -6.59 11.08
N ASP A 6 -9.79 -6.06 12.30
CA ASP A 6 -8.49 -5.78 12.91
C ASP A 6 -7.83 -7.02 13.53
N ARG A 7 -8.56 -8.15 13.63
CA ARG A 7 -8.13 -9.34 14.38
C ARG A 7 -6.93 -10.06 13.77
N TYR A 8 -6.54 -9.72 12.54
CA TYR A 8 -5.47 -10.40 11.78
C TYR A 8 -4.55 -9.43 11.05
N LEU A 9 -4.26 -8.27 11.65
CA LEU A 9 -3.29 -7.34 11.07
C LEU A 9 -1.86 -7.83 11.28
N PRO A 10 -1.01 -7.79 10.23
CA PRO A 10 0.40 -8.18 10.32
C PRO A 10 1.11 -7.50 11.49
N GLY A 11 1.88 -8.28 12.25
CA GLY A 11 2.69 -7.76 13.36
C GLY A 11 1.91 -7.39 14.62
N SER A 12 0.59 -7.60 14.66
CA SER A 12 -0.28 -7.36 15.83
C SER A 12 -0.14 -5.95 16.42
N PRO A 13 -0.49 -4.89 15.65
CA PRO A 13 -0.41 -3.52 16.14
C PRO A 13 -1.33 -3.29 17.34
N SER A 14 -0.92 -2.40 18.24
CA SER A 14 -1.72 -2.07 19.42
C SER A 14 -3.04 -1.38 19.05
N LYS A 15 -4.10 -1.62 19.85
CA LYS A 15 -5.41 -0.94 19.70
C LYS A 15 -5.29 0.59 19.72
N ARG A 16 -4.36 1.13 20.51
CA ARG A 16 -4.08 2.57 20.58
C ARG A 16 -3.55 3.10 19.26
N LEU A 17 -2.57 2.42 18.66
CA LEU A 17 -2.02 2.79 17.36
C LEU A 17 -3.10 2.72 16.27
N LEU A 18 -3.88 1.62 16.24
CA LEU A 18 -5.00 1.47 15.31
C LEU A 18 -6.00 2.63 15.41
N THR A 19 -6.39 3.00 16.62
CA THR A 19 -7.31 4.11 16.88
C THR A 19 -6.72 5.44 16.39
N SER A 20 -5.43 5.68 16.63
CA SER A 20 -4.74 6.86 16.14
C SER A 20 -4.70 6.94 14.61
N VAL A 21 -4.35 5.84 13.93
CA VAL A 21 -4.34 5.79 12.45
C VAL A 21 -5.75 6.04 11.89
N ARG A 22 -6.77 5.39 12.45
CA ARG A 22 -8.17 5.60 12.04
C ARG A 22 -8.61 7.06 12.26
N ARG A 23 -8.15 7.71 13.33
CA ARG A 23 -8.42 9.14 13.59
C ARG A 23 -7.73 10.02 12.55
N THR A 24 -6.47 9.76 12.22
CA THR A 24 -5.75 10.48 11.17
C THR A 24 -6.46 10.34 9.82
N LEU A 25 -6.83 9.13 9.42
CA LEU A 25 -7.58 8.89 8.18
C LEU A 25 -8.94 9.60 8.18
N LYS A 26 -9.65 9.61 9.32
CA LYS A 26 -10.90 10.37 9.46
C LYS A 26 -10.67 11.87 9.24
N GLY A 27 -9.53 12.41 9.67
CA GLY A 27 -9.12 13.80 9.41
C GLY A 27 -8.97 14.09 7.91
N TYR A 28 -8.61 13.10 7.11
CA TYR A 28 -8.59 13.18 5.64
C TYR A 28 -9.96 12.92 4.99
N GLY A 29 -11.02 12.75 5.78
CA GLY A 29 -12.34 12.36 5.27
C GLY A 29 -12.43 10.90 4.83
N MET A 30 -11.45 10.06 5.17
CA MET A 30 -11.36 8.67 4.71
C MET A 30 -11.73 7.67 5.79
N ARG A 31 -12.21 6.50 5.36
CA ARG A 31 -12.42 5.33 6.23
C ARG A 31 -11.82 4.09 5.54
N PRO A 32 -11.05 3.27 6.28
CA PRO A 32 -10.52 2.03 5.73
C PRO A 32 -11.67 1.03 5.57
N HIS A 33 -12.10 0.85 4.32
CA HIS A 33 -13.21 -0.02 3.92
C HIS A 33 -12.72 -1.18 3.05
N ASN A 34 -11.65 -0.97 2.27
CA ASN A 34 -11.00 -2.02 1.52
C ASN A 34 -10.08 -2.83 2.47
N LEU A 35 -10.51 -4.05 2.79
CA LEU A 35 -9.79 -4.97 3.68
C LEU A 35 -8.40 -5.32 3.17
N THR A 36 -8.25 -5.51 1.86
CA THR A 36 -6.98 -5.88 1.23
C THR A 36 -5.98 -4.74 1.35
N LEU A 37 -6.35 -3.52 0.91
CA LEU A 37 -5.49 -2.34 1.04
C LEU A 37 -5.15 -2.03 2.51
N TRP A 38 -6.10 -2.25 3.42
CA TRP A 38 -5.86 -2.09 4.85
C TRP A 38 -4.79 -3.08 5.33
N ARG A 39 -4.90 -4.37 5.00
CA ARG A 39 -3.90 -5.38 5.36
C ARG A 39 -2.53 -5.10 4.73
N ASP A 40 -2.48 -4.72 3.47
CA ASP A 40 -1.23 -4.41 2.76
C ASP A 40 -0.52 -3.20 3.36
N THR A 41 -1.29 -2.19 3.79
CA THR A 41 -0.75 -1.05 4.55
C THR A 41 -0.04 -1.53 5.82
N TRP A 42 -0.66 -2.43 6.58
CA TRP A 42 -0.06 -2.95 7.82
C TRP A 42 1.12 -3.89 7.55
N ALA A 43 1.11 -4.63 6.45
CA ALA A 43 2.26 -5.42 6.00
C ALA A 43 3.45 -4.52 5.65
N TRP A 44 3.20 -3.42 4.94
CA TRP A 44 4.23 -2.42 4.63
C TRP A 44 4.74 -1.73 5.89
N ALA A 45 3.86 -1.30 6.80
CA ALA A 45 4.24 -0.73 8.09
C ALA A 45 5.09 -1.69 8.92
N LEU A 46 4.79 -2.99 8.88
CA LEU A 46 5.58 -4.03 9.54
C LEU A 46 6.97 -4.17 8.90
N ALA A 47 7.07 -4.13 7.57
CA ALA A 47 8.36 -4.14 6.89
C ALA A 47 9.23 -2.94 7.29
N VAL A 48 8.64 -1.74 7.36
CA VAL A 48 9.34 -0.53 7.85
C VAL A 48 9.78 -0.71 9.29
N ARG A 49 8.90 -1.19 10.18
CA ARG A 49 9.25 -1.50 11.57
C ARG A 49 10.45 -2.45 11.66
N ASN A 50 10.50 -3.47 10.80
CA ASN A 50 11.57 -4.47 10.79
C ASN A 50 12.87 -3.97 10.17
N SER A 51 12.84 -2.88 9.38
CA SER A 51 14.05 -2.27 8.81
C SER A 51 14.92 -1.51 9.83
N TYR A 52 14.36 -1.15 10.98
CA TYR A 52 15.11 -0.46 12.02
C TYR A 52 16.00 -1.44 12.80
N LEU A 53 17.32 -1.28 12.67
CA LEU A 53 18.33 -2.15 13.29
C LEU A 53 18.30 -2.16 14.83
N PHE A 54 17.98 -1.01 15.45
CA PHE A 54 18.16 -0.82 16.89
C PHE A 54 16.85 -0.80 17.69
N HIS A 55 15.76 -0.34 17.07
CA HIS A 55 14.46 -0.26 17.73
C HIS A 55 13.33 -0.55 16.74
N GLN A 56 12.71 -1.73 16.86
CA GLN A 56 11.55 -2.13 16.08
C GLN A 56 10.29 -1.37 16.52
N ARG A 57 10.28 -0.06 16.29
CA ARG A 57 9.16 0.82 16.56
C ARG A 57 8.22 0.84 15.34
N TRP A 58 6.93 0.81 15.61
CA TRP A 58 5.93 1.07 14.58
C TRP A 58 6.11 2.47 13.99
N PRO A 59 5.91 2.65 12.68
CA PRO A 59 5.78 3.99 12.10
C PRO A 59 4.66 4.76 12.82
N ASN A 60 4.76 6.09 12.82
CA ASN A 60 3.76 6.91 13.46
C ASN A 60 2.41 6.84 12.72
N ALA A 61 1.34 7.30 13.38
CA ALA A 61 0.00 7.19 12.81
C ALA A 61 -0.18 7.94 11.47
N ASN A 62 0.56 9.03 11.25
CA ASN A 62 0.52 9.80 10.01
C ASN A 62 1.25 9.07 8.88
N GLU A 63 2.38 8.43 9.17
CA GLU A 63 3.12 7.60 8.21
C GLU A 63 2.25 6.43 7.74
N ILE A 64 1.64 5.69 8.67
CA ILE A 64 0.76 4.55 8.31
C ILE A 64 -0.48 5.04 7.55
N ALA A 65 -1.06 6.18 7.94
CA ALA A 65 -2.18 6.76 7.20
C ALA A 65 -1.78 7.16 5.77
N ALA A 66 -0.60 7.77 5.59
CA ALA A 66 -0.08 8.14 4.28
C ALA A 66 0.21 6.90 3.41
N GLN A 67 0.71 5.81 4.01
CA GLN A 67 0.86 4.51 3.32
C GLN A 67 -0.48 4.02 2.77
N TYR A 68 -1.54 4.03 3.58
CA TYR A 68 -2.88 3.64 3.14
C TYR A 68 -3.41 4.52 2.01
N VAL A 69 -3.27 5.85 2.12
CA VAL A 69 -3.67 6.80 1.07
C VAL A 69 -2.90 6.53 -0.22
N THR A 70 -1.61 6.21 -0.13
CA THR A 70 -0.77 5.91 -1.29
C THR A 70 -1.25 4.67 -2.02
N LEU A 71 -1.53 3.59 -1.28
CA LEU A 71 -2.08 2.35 -1.86
C LEU A 71 -3.47 2.57 -2.45
N LEU A 72 -4.32 3.37 -1.80
CA LEU A 72 -5.63 3.74 -2.33
C LEU A 72 -5.51 4.50 -3.65
N LEU A 73 -4.63 5.50 -3.73
CA LEU A 73 -4.41 6.26 -4.97
C LEU A 73 -3.83 5.39 -6.10
N ALA A 74 -2.97 4.43 -5.77
CA ALA A 74 -2.45 3.47 -6.73
C ALA A 74 -3.56 2.55 -7.27
N ASP A 75 -4.42 2.03 -6.38
CA ASP A 75 -5.58 1.20 -6.75
C ASP A 75 -6.59 1.99 -7.59
N MET A 76 -6.87 3.25 -7.25
CA MET A 76 -7.72 4.15 -8.05
C MET A 76 -7.15 4.38 -9.46
N ARG A 77 -5.83 4.38 -9.62
CA ARG A 77 -5.18 4.52 -10.93
C ARG A 77 -5.24 3.23 -11.76
N ALA A 78 -5.12 2.07 -11.13
CA ALA A 78 -5.11 0.76 -11.79
C ALA A 78 -6.52 0.28 -12.16
N THR A 79 -7.53 0.62 -11.36
CA THR A 79 -8.91 0.15 -11.53
C THR A 79 -9.79 1.21 -12.20
N PRO A 80 -10.28 1.00 -13.45
CA PRO A 80 -11.08 2.00 -14.18
C PRO A 80 -12.46 2.32 -13.55
N GLY A 81 -12.87 1.58 -12.52
CA GLY A 81 -14.07 1.83 -11.71
C GLY A 81 -13.88 2.88 -10.60
N PHE A 82 -12.65 3.14 -10.19
CA PHE A 82 -12.28 4.17 -9.21
C PHE A 82 -11.65 5.36 -9.92
N ARG A 83 -12.36 5.92 -10.91
CA ARG A 83 -11.93 7.17 -11.56
C ARG A 83 -11.75 8.21 -10.46
N LEU A 84 -10.61 8.93 -10.48
CA LEU A 84 -10.53 10.28 -9.90
C LEU A 84 -11.88 10.94 -10.22
N PRO A 85 -12.63 11.42 -9.21
CA PRO A 85 -14.03 11.80 -9.39
C PRO A 85 -14.08 12.68 -10.63
N PHE A 86 -14.82 12.29 -11.68
CA PHE A 86 -14.75 12.79 -13.07
C PHE A 86 -14.19 14.23 -13.26
N ARG A 87 -14.59 15.17 -12.42
CA ARG A 87 -14.09 16.55 -12.31
C ARG A 87 -12.59 16.69 -12.01
N ALA A 88 -11.98 15.86 -11.16
CA ALA A 88 -10.57 15.89 -10.80
C ALA A 88 -9.65 15.46 -11.96
N THR A 89 -10.12 14.62 -12.88
CA THR A 89 -9.40 14.32 -14.12
C THR A 89 -9.60 15.42 -15.16
N GLU A 90 -10.83 15.94 -15.28
CA GLU A 90 -11.17 16.99 -16.25
C GLU A 90 -10.54 18.35 -15.91
N LYS A 91 -10.34 18.65 -14.62
CA LYS A 91 -9.81 19.93 -14.13
C LYS A 91 -8.34 19.86 -13.71
N GLN A 92 -7.58 18.91 -14.24
CA GLN A 92 -6.13 18.90 -14.02
C GLN A 92 -5.51 20.11 -14.72
N THR A 93 -4.82 20.96 -13.97
CA THR A 93 -4.03 22.03 -14.57
C THR A 93 -2.84 21.43 -15.33
N PRO A 94 -2.29 22.13 -16.35
CA PRO A 94 -1.13 21.63 -17.10
C PRO A 94 0.06 21.24 -16.21
N ALA A 95 0.29 21.99 -15.12
CA ALA A 95 1.32 21.68 -14.13
C ALA A 95 1.05 20.36 -13.38
N VAL A 96 -0.21 20.05 -13.06
CA VAL A 96 -0.60 18.78 -12.43
C VAL A 96 -0.43 17.63 -13.39
N GLN A 97 -0.85 17.79 -14.65
CA GLN A 97 -0.66 16.78 -15.70
C GLN A 97 0.83 16.45 -15.90
N ALA A 98 1.69 17.47 -15.99
CA ALA A 98 3.13 17.29 -16.11
C ALA A 98 3.74 16.53 -14.93
N ARG A 99 3.32 16.83 -13.69
CA ARG A 99 3.78 16.11 -12.48
C ARG A 99 3.32 14.66 -12.45
N LEU A 100 2.08 14.37 -12.83
CA LEU A 100 1.56 13.01 -12.88
C LEU A 100 2.25 12.18 -13.98
N ALA A 101 2.50 12.77 -15.16
CA ALA A 101 3.24 12.13 -16.24
C ALA A 101 4.70 11.83 -15.84
N ALA A 102 5.38 12.79 -15.19
CA ALA A 102 6.73 12.58 -14.67
C ALA A 102 6.79 11.49 -13.58
N ALA A 103 5.78 11.42 -12.71
CA ALA A 103 5.66 10.36 -11.72
C ALA A 103 5.36 9.00 -12.35
N ALA A 104 4.60 8.95 -13.45
CA ALA A 104 4.31 7.73 -14.20
C ALA A 104 5.55 7.13 -14.88
N GLY A 105 6.48 7.98 -15.35
CA GLY A 105 7.72 7.55 -15.99
C GLY A 105 8.81 7.08 -15.01
N ARG A 106 8.63 7.28 -13.69
CA ARG A 106 9.53 6.74 -12.67
C ARG A 106 9.01 5.38 -12.20
N ALA A 107 9.60 4.30 -12.72
CA ALA A 107 9.46 3.00 -12.09
C ALA A 107 10.01 3.06 -10.67
N LEU A 108 9.24 2.57 -9.68
CA LEU A 108 9.76 2.36 -8.33
C LEU A 108 10.80 1.23 -8.41
N PRO A 109 12.04 1.42 -7.94
CA PRO A 109 13.04 0.36 -7.95
C PRO A 109 12.56 -0.77 -7.03
N GLY A 110 12.22 -1.93 -7.60
CA GLY A 110 11.83 -3.13 -6.85
C GLY A 110 10.74 -4.01 -7.48
N ALA A 111 10.03 -3.58 -8.52
CA ALA A 111 9.03 -4.41 -9.21
C ALA A 111 9.65 -5.39 -10.23
N GLN A 112 10.79 -6.00 -9.90
CA GLN A 112 11.21 -7.20 -10.61
C GLN A 112 10.48 -8.38 -9.96
N THR A 113 9.36 -8.76 -10.55
CA THR A 113 8.84 -10.12 -10.43
C THR A 113 9.92 -11.03 -10.98
N THR A 114 10.78 -11.55 -10.12
CA THR A 114 11.57 -12.72 -10.47
C THR A 114 10.56 -13.83 -10.67
N GLU A 115 10.22 -14.12 -11.93
CA GLU A 115 9.60 -15.40 -12.26
C GLU A 115 10.47 -16.49 -11.63
N PRO A 116 9.90 -17.44 -10.88
CA PRO A 116 10.66 -18.59 -10.43
C PRO A 116 11.08 -19.36 -11.68
N LYS A 117 12.38 -19.29 -12.00
CA LYS A 117 13.02 -20.14 -13.01
C LYS A 117 12.76 -21.58 -12.62
N LEU A 118 11.77 -22.20 -13.28
CA LEU A 118 11.44 -23.61 -13.13
C LEU A 118 12.71 -24.39 -13.49
N LEU A 119 13.33 -25.00 -12.49
CA LEU A 119 14.46 -25.91 -12.69
C LEU A 119 13.95 -27.11 -13.50
N PRO A 120 14.57 -27.48 -14.64
CA PRO A 120 14.15 -28.68 -15.35
C PRO A 120 14.40 -29.91 -14.46
N PRO A 121 13.54 -30.94 -14.55
CA PRO A 121 13.68 -32.14 -13.73
C PRO A 121 15.00 -32.85 -14.03
N ALA A 122 15.70 -33.25 -12.96
CA ALA A 122 16.93 -34.02 -13.06
C ALA A 122 16.66 -35.37 -13.75
N GLU A 123 17.40 -35.62 -14.82
CA GLU A 123 17.40 -36.89 -15.54
C GLU A 123 18.00 -37.99 -14.64
N PRO A 124 17.36 -39.16 -14.51
CA PRO A 124 17.90 -40.24 -13.68
C PRO A 124 19.14 -40.87 -14.34
N PRO A 125 20.11 -41.37 -13.54
CA PRO A 125 21.33 -41.95 -14.06
C PRO A 125 21.05 -43.22 -14.88
N ALA A 126 21.64 -43.30 -16.06
CA ALA A 126 21.63 -44.48 -16.91
C ALA A 126 22.31 -45.66 -16.19
N ALA A 127 21.63 -46.81 -16.23
CA ALA A 127 22.12 -48.10 -15.73
C ALA A 127 23.08 -48.77 -16.72
#